data_AF-A0A370DCP6-F1
#
_entry.id   AF-A0A370DCP6-F1
#
_cell.length_a   1.000
_cell.length_b   1.000
_cell.length_c   1.000
_cell.angle_alpha   90.00
_cell.angle_beta   90.00
_cell.angle_gamma   90.00
#
_symmetry.space_group_name_H-M   'P 1'
#
loop_
_entity.id
_entity.type
_entity.pdbx_description
1 polymer ?
#
loop_
_entity_poly.entity_id
_entity_poly.type
_entity_poly.pdbx_seq_one_letter_code
_entity_poly.pdbx_strand_id
1 'polypeptide(L)'
;MNKLIMLSAALLLISGCSEEQQNKFSRLGVTWLEGDYKVTFSEGSHQKSWVVKDGKVTAEPAKGYYYFWTNEAGKKRYVQTPIERTYIEQIGD
;
A
#
# COMPACT_ATOMS: atom_id res chain seq x y z
N MET A 1 -27.51 -16.57 -25.49
CA MET A 1 -26.19 -16.51 -26.14
C MET A 1 -25.53 -15.13 -25.98
N ASN A 2 -26.14 -14.03 -26.40
CA ASN A 2 -25.54 -12.68 -26.30
C ASN A 2 -25.18 -12.23 -24.87
N LYS A 3 -26.01 -12.55 -23.86
CA LYS A 3 -25.72 -12.21 -22.45
C LYS A 3 -24.49 -12.95 -21.91
N LEU A 4 -24.31 -14.21 -22.31
CA LEU A 4 -23.17 -15.02 -21.91
C LEU A 4 -21.88 -14.49 -22.56
N ILE A 5 -21.94 -14.11 -23.83
CA ILE A 5 -20.82 -13.50 -24.56
C ILE A 5 -20.45 -12.14 -23.96
N MET A 6 -21.42 -11.29 -23.61
CA MET A 6 -21.14 -10.03 -22.89
C MET A 6 -20.50 -10.28 -21.53
N LEU A 7 -20.99 -11.28 -20.78
CA LEU A 7 -20.45 -11.62 -19.47
C LEU A 7 -19.00 -12.12 -19.58
N SER A 8 -18.73 -13.02 -20.53
CA SER A 8 -17.39 -13.53 -20.81
C SER A 8 -16.44 -12.43 -21.31
N ALA A 9 -16.92 -11.52 -22.16
CA ALA A 9 -16.13 -10.37 -22.61
C ALA A 9 -15.81 -9.41 -21.47
N ALA A 10 -16.78 -9.17 -20.57
CA ALA A 10 -16.55 -8.37 -19.37
C ALA A 10 -15.50 -9.03 -18.45
N LEU A 11 -15.60 -10.34 -18.21
CA LEU A 11 -14.65 -11.13 -17.41
C LEU A 11 -13.22 -11.08 -17.97
N LEU A 12 -13.07 -11.15 -19.30
CA LEU A 12 -11.76 -11.04 -19.97
C LEU A 12 -11.14 -9.64 -19.85
N LEU A 13 -11.95 -8.58 -19.74
CA LEU A 13 -11.46 -7.22 -19.52
C LEU A 13 -10.94 -7.01 -18.09
N ILE A 14 -11.42 -7.79 -17.11
CA ILE A 14 -10.97 -7.70 -15.69
C ILE A 14 -9.72 -8.56 -15.44
N SER A 15 -9.48 -9.61 -16.25
CA SER A 15 -8.35 -10.54 -16.05
C SER A 15 -6.99 -10.00 -16.51
N GLY A 16 -6.94 -8.79 -17.07
CA GLY A 16 -5.74 -8.23 -17.72
C GLY A 16 -5.01 -7.11 -16.96
N CYS A 17 -5.28 -6.86 -15.68
CA CYS A 17 -4.54 -5.82 -14.95
C CYS A 17 -3.06 -6.18 -14.84
N SER A 18 -2.18 -5.32 -15.36
CA SER A 18 -0.74 -5.48 -15.15
C SER A 18 -0.38 -5.43 -13.67
N GLU A 19 0.76 -6.00 -13.29
CA GLU A 19 1.29 -5.90 -11.91
C GLU A 19 1.35 -4.43 -11.45
N GLU A 20 1.72 -3.51 -12.34
CA GLU A 20 1.72 -2.08 -12.04
C GLU A 20 0.32 -1.55 -11.72
N GLN A 21 -0.71 -1.98 -12.46
CA GLN A 21 -2.09 -1.60 -12.16
C GLN A 21 -2.57 -2.20 -10.83
N GLN A 22 -2.25 -3.47 -10.56
CA GLN A 22 -2.56 -4.11 -9.28
C GLN A 22 -1.90 -3.36 -8.11
N ASN A 23 -0.64 -2.96 -8.27
CA ASN A 23 0.08 -2.16 -7.29
C ASN A 23 -0.55 -0.77 -7.11
N LYS A 24 -1.05 -0.13 -8.17
CA LYS A 24 -1.83 1.13 -8.06
C LYS A 24 -3.10 0.95 -7.23
N PHE A 25 -3.85 -0.13 -7.45
CA PHE A 25 -5.06 -0.43 -6.66
C PHE A 25 -4.75 -0.76 -5.20
N SER A 26 -3.71 -1.56 -4.94
CA SER A 26 -3.27 -1.90 -3.58
C SER A 26 -2.92 -0.65 -2.75
N ARG A 27 -2.23 0.33 -3.36
CA ARG A 27 -1.89 1.61 -2.74
C ARG A 27 -3.11 2.42 -2.31
N LEU A 28 -4.19 2.37 -3.09
CA LEU A 28 -5.47 2.95 -2.69
C LEU A 28 -5.98 2.23 -1.44
N GLY A 29 -6.04 0.89 -1.45
CA GLY A 29 -6.54 0.09 -0.32
C GLY A 29 -5.86 0.40 1.02
N VAL A 30 -4.52 0.47 1.05
CA VAL A 30 -3.75 0.82 2.26
C VAL A 30 -4.10 2.22 2.79
N THR A 31 -4.49 3.14 1.90
CA THR A 31 -4.95 4.50 2.26
C THR A 31 -6.36 4.52 2.84
N TRP A 32 -7.12 3.43 2.86
CA TRP A 32 -8.48 3.42 3.43
C TRP A 32 -8.60 2.57 4.68
N LEU A 33 -7.73 1.59 4.86
CA LEU A 33 -7.78 0.64 5.97
C LEU A 33 -6.93 1.11 7.15
N GLU A 34 -7.51 0.97 8.34
CA GLU A 34 -6.79 1.10 9.62
C GLU A 34 -6.37 -0.29 10.09
N GLY A 35 -5.28 -0.36 10.85
CA GLY A 35 -4.77 -1.60 11.41
C GLY A 35 -3.33 -1.48 11.89
N ASP A 36 -2.75 -2.64 12.21
CA ASP A 36 -1.35 -2.74 12.59
C ASP A 36 -0.49 -3.02 11.36
N TYR A 37 0.42 -2.11 11.04
CA TYR A 37 1.30 -2.19 9.88
C TYR A 37 2.77 -2.16 10.27
N LYS A 38 3.58 -2.97 9.58
CA LYS A 38 5.02 -2.79 9.50
C LYS A 38 5.36 -2.14 8.17
N VAL A 39 5.91 -0.93 8.24
CA VAL A 39 6.39 -0.20 7.06
C VAL A 39 7.90 -0.34 6.99
N THR A 40 8.43 -0.83 5.86
CA THR A 40 9.88 -0.99 5.69
C THR A 40 10.36 -0.24 4.47
N PHE A 41 11.29 0.68 4.69
CA PHE A 41 12.08 1.33 3.65
C PHE A 41 13.39 0.56 3.44
N SER A 42 13.77 0.34 2.17
CA SER A 42 15.00 -0.35 1.80
C SER A 42 15.73 0.37 0.65
N GLU A 43 17.00 0.68 0.86
CA GLU A 43 17.91 1.22 -0.14
C GLU A 43 19.27 0.54 -0.04
N GLY A 44 19.54 -0.40 -0.96
CA GLY A 44 20.76 -1.21 -0.92
C GLY A 44 20.86 -2.03 0.37
N SER A 45 21.90 -1.79 1.16
CA SER A 45 22.07 -2.41 2.48
C SER A 45 21.38 -1.66 3.62
N HIS A 46 20.88 -0.44 3.37
CA HIS A 46 20.21 0.35 4.38
C HIS A 46 18.73 -0.04 4.44
N GLN A 47 18.27 -0.49 5.60
CA GLN A 47 16.87 -0.74 5.88
C GLN A 47 16.43 -0.03 7.15
N LYS A 48 15.23 0.52 7.11
CA LYS A 48 14.56 1.05 8.29
C LYS A 48 13.10 0.62 8.30
N SER A 49 12.66 0.08 9.44
CA SER A 49 11.28 -0.32 9.64
C SER A 49 10.62 0.47 10.77
N TRP A 50 9.31 0.66 10.62
CA TRP A 50 8.44 1.26 11.63
C TRP A 50 7.23 0.37 11.86
N VAL A 51 6.77 0.34 13.10
CA VAL A 51 5.48 -0.24 13.44
C VAL A 51 4.49 0.91 13.61
N VAL A 52 3.40 0.84 12.87
CA VAL A 52 2.21 1.69 12.99
C VAL A 52 1.17 0.81 13.66
N LYS A 53 0.75 1.18 14.86
CA LYS A 53 -0.29 0.44 15.60
C LYS A 53 -1.58 1.22 15.61
N ASP A 54 -2.70 0.53 15.45
CA ASP A 54 -4.05 1.11 15.44
C ASP A 54 -4.08 2.41 14.63
N GLY A 55 -3.58 2.31 13.40
CA GLY A 55 -3.19 3.47 12.63
C GLY A 55 -3.29 3.24 11.14
N LYS A 56 -2.84 4.24 10.42
CA LYS A 56 -3.07 4.34 8.98
C LYS A 56 -1.80 4.73 8.26
N VAL A 57 -1.52 4.02 7.17
CA VAL A 57 -0.47 4.38 6.22
C VAL A 57 -1.14 4.96 4.99
N THR A 58 -0.82 6.20 4.63
CA THR A 58 -1.45 6.87 3.49
C THR A 58 -0.48 7.00 2.33
N ALA A 59 -0.93 6.69 1.13
CA ALA A 59 -0.19 6.93 -0.10
C ALA A 59 -0.54 8.31 -0.68
N GLU A 60 0.47 9.02 -1.18
CA GLU A 60 0.33 10.19 -2.04
C GLU A 60 1.01 9.88 -3.39
N PRO A 61 0.34 9.12 -4.29
CA PRO A 61 0.98 8.60 -5.50
C PRO A 61 1.47 9.70 -6.44
N ALA A 62 0.76 10.83 -6.51
CA ALA A 62 1.14 11.96 -7.35
C ALA A 62 2.48 12.60 -6.93
N LYS A 63 2.88 12.43 -5.67
CA LYS A 63 4.16 12.92 -5.14
C LYS A 63 5.16 11.80 -4.82
N GLY A 64 4.77 10.54 -5.01
CA GLY A 64 5.66 9.39 -4.91
C GLY A 64 6.03 8.92 -3.50
N TYR A 65 5.24 9.23 -2.46
CA TYR A 65 5.55 8.83 -1.08
C TYR A 65 4.37 8.25 -0.30
N TYR A 66 4.67 7.40 0.68
CA TYR A 66 3.79 7.08 1.79
C TYR A 66 4.06 8.01 2.97
N TYR A 67 3.05 8.25 3.79
CA TYR A 67 3.21 8.94 5.06
C TYR A 67 2.33 8.35 6.17
N PHE A 68 2.82 8.45 7.40
CA PHE A 68 2.18 7.87 8.58
C PHE A 68 2.74 8.47 9.87
N TRP A 69 2.05 8.22 10.97
CA TRP A 69 2.52 8.49 12.31
C TRP A 69 2.99 7.19 12.97
N THR A 70 4.10 7.24 13.69
CA THR A 70 4.65 6.11 14.43
C THR A 70 5.10 6.56 15.82
N ASN A 71 5.19 5.62 16.77
CA ASN A 71 5.76 5.86 18.09
C ASN A 71 7.15 5.22 18.17
N GLU A 72 8.20 6.04 18.10
CA GLU A 72 9.58 5.59 18.32
C GLU A 72 10.00 6.07 19.72
N ALA A 73 10.36 5.13 20.61
CA ALA A 73 10.82 5.42 21.97
C ALA A 73 9.87 6.35 22.77
N GLY A 74 8.55 6.10 22.67
CA GLY A 74 7.52 6.88 23.37
C GLY A 74 7.25 8.27 22.79
N LYS A 75 7.88 8.64 21.66
CA LYS A 75 7.64 9.90 20.97
C LYS A 75 6.92 9.66 19.65
N LYS A 76 5.82 10.39 19.46
CA LYS A 76 5.07 10.40 18.20
C LYS A 76 5.90 11.11 17.13
N ARG A 77 6.13 10.44 16.00
CA ARG A 77 6.89 10.94 14.86
C ARG A 77 6.06 10.82 13.59
N TYR A 78 6.11 11.86 12.76
CA TYR A 78 5.61 11.82 11.39
C TYR A 78 6.72 11.33 10.45
N VAL A 79 6.41 10.37 9.59
CA VAL A 79 7.36 9.74 8.67
C VAL A 79 6.84 9.83 7.24
N GLN A 80 7.75 10.09 6.31
CA GLN A 80 7.52 9.99 4.87
C GLN A 80 8.56 9.07 4.24
N THR A 81 8.13 8.21 3.32
CA THR A 81 9.03 7.26 2.64
C THR A 81 8.64 7.11 1.17
N PRO A 82 9.60 6.98 0.24
CA PRO A 82 9.31 6.87 -1.18
C PRO A 82 8.61 5.55 -1.50
N ILE A 83 7.57 5.60 -2.34
CA ILE A 83 6.74 4.42 -2.69
C ILE A 83 7.58 3.32 -3.35
N GLU A 84 8.52 3.69 -4.21
CA GLU A 84 9.35 2.75 -4.99
C GLU A 84 10.28 1.87 -4.13
N ARG A 85 10.54 2.29 -2.89
CA ARG A 85 11.50 1.63 -1.99
C ARG A 85 10.89 1.24 -0.66
N THR A 86 9.56 1.28 -0.59
CA THR A 86 8.82 1.02 0.64
C THR A 86 7.77 -0.02 0.38
N TYR A 87 7.77 -1.06 1.21
CA TYR A 87 6.70 -2.04 1.27
C TYR A 87 6.03 -2.01 2.64
N ILE A 88 4.76 -2.39 2.64
CA ILE A 88 3.88 -2.29 3.81
C ILE A 88 3.29 -3.67 4.03
N GLU A 89 3.49 -4.20 5.23
CA GLU A 89 2.98 -5.49 5.66
C GLU A 89 1.93 -5.24 6.74
N GLN A 90 0.72 -5.78 6.58
CA GLN A 90 -0.23 -5.84 7.69
C GLN A 90 0.23 -6.94 8.64
N ILE A 91 0.30 -6.63 9.93
CA ILE A 91 0.78 -7.55 10.98
C ILE A 91 -0.28 -7.83 12.06
N GLY A 92 -1.43 -7.16 12.00
CA GLY A 92 -2.57 -7.36 12.90
C GLY A 92 -3.78 -6.53 12.47
N ASP A 93 -4.91 -6.81 13.12
CA ASP A 93 -6.18 -6.08 13.04
C ASP A 93 -6.46 -5.38 14.38
#